data_AF-A0A948GKJ1-F1
#
_entry.id   AF-A0A948GKJ1-F1
#
_cell.length_a   1.000
_cell.length_b   1.000
_cell.length_c   1.000
_cell.angle_alpha   90.00
_cell.angle_beta   90.00
_cell.angle_gamma   90.00
#
_symmetry.space_group_name_H-M   'P 1'
#
loop_
_entity.id
_entity.type
_entity.pdbx_description
1 polymer ?
#
loop_
_entity_poly.entity_id
_entity_poly.type
_entity_poly.pdbx_seq_one_letter_code
_entity_poly.pdbx_strand_id
1 'polypeptide(L)'
;MLGWGLESSNAAIYCTHSRYGETELFSNRFQRPIVISTHAKMRMIEREISEAMLLEVIDSGDTRYKDPTHLWAFKEFPERHDNLLCAVLILEDHVVVKTVMHHFSVL
;
A
#
# COMPACT_ATOMS: atom_id res chain seq x y z
N MET A 1 2.69 38.21 -23.95
CA MET A 1 3.41 36.98 -24.35
C MET A 1 3.20 35.99 -23.20
N LEU A 2 1.99 35.43 -23.01
CA LEU A 2 1.57 34.11 -23.54
C LEU A 2 2.77 33.16 -23.62
N GLY A 3 2.91 32.08 -22.85
CA GLY A 3 2.06 31.39 -21.89
C GLY A 3 2.66 29.99 -21.74
N TRP A 4 2.56 29.34 -20.58
CA TRP A 4 2.67 27.88 -20.50
C TRP A 4 1.66 27.37 -19.47
N GLY A 5 0.66 26.68 -19.99
CA GLY A 5 -0.48 26.17 -19.25
C GLY A 5 -0.09 25.10 -18.24
N LEU A 6 -0.67 25.22 -17.05
CA LEU A 6 -0.91 24.06 -16.20
C LEU A 6 -2.05 23.25 -16.84
N GLU A 7 -1.70 22.39 -17.79
CA GLU A 7 -2.56 21.27 -18.18
C GLU A 7 -2.42 20.15 -17.14
N SER A 8 -3.59 19.78 -16.64
CA SER A 8 -3.83 18.76 -15.63
C SER A 8 -3.44 17.37 -16.13
N SER A 9 -2.72 16.59 -15.32
CA SER A 9 -2.72 15.13 -15.37
C SER A 9 -2.10 14.55 -14.08
N ASN A 10 -2.95 14.25 -13.09
CA ASN A 10 -2.86 13.22 -12.03
C ASN A 10 -1.54 12.84 -11.30
N ALA A 11 -0.41 13.52 -11.48
CA ALA A 11 0.86 13.15 -10.84
C ALA A 11 1.12 13.82 -9.47
N ALA A 12 0.19 14.64 -8.96
CA ALA A 12 0.45 15.55 -7.85
C ALA A 12 0.36 14.94 -6.42
N ILE A 13 0.35 13.61 -6.26
CA ILE A 13 0.40 12.96 -4.92
C ILE A 13 1.54 11.93 -4.86
N TYR A 14 2.73 12.29 -5.35
CA TYR A 14 3.96 11.53 -5.08
C TYR A 14 5.00 12.47 -4.47
N CYS A 15 4.65 13.15 -3.38
CA CYS A 15 5.62 13.95 -2.63
C CYS A 15 6.29 13.09 -1.54
N THR A 16 7.25 12.27 -1.94
CA THR A 16 8.30 11.79 -1.03
C THR A 16 9.47 12.77 -1.09
N HIS A 17 9.35 13.89 -0.36
CA HIS A 17 10.54 14.65 0.00
C HIS A 17 11.35 13.81 1.00
N SER A 18 12.28 13.00 0.48
CA SER A 18 13.26 12.28 1.29
C SER A 18 14.13 13.27 2.05
N ARG A 19 13.87 13.42 3.36
CA ARG A 19 14.87 13.96 4.28
C ARG A 19 15.72 12.77 4.73
N TYR A 20 16.99 12.77 4.33
CA TYR A 20 18.11 11.98 4.88
C TYR A 20 17.74 10.61 5.51
N GLY A 21 17.84 9.54 4.70
CA GLY A 21 18.15 8.19 5.22
C GLY A 21 16.98 7.20 5.37
N GLU A 22 15.73 7.59 5.13
CA GLU A 22 14.63 6.62 5.10
C GLU A 22 14.69 5.79 3.81
N THR A 23 14.84 4.47 3.97
CA THR A 23 14.87 3.52 2.87
C THR A 23 13.49 3.48 2.23
N GLU A 24 13.42 3.68 0.93
CA GLU A 24 12.17 3.54 0.19
C GLU A 24 11.64 2.11 0.36
N LEU A 25 10.39 1.99 0.82
CA LEU A 25 9.77 0.68 1.03
C LEU A 25 9.59 -0.02 -0.32
N PHE A 26 10.04 -1.27 -0.44
CA PHE A 26 10.09 -1.98 -1.72
C PHE A 26 9.53 -3.40 -1.59
N SER A 27 8.66 -3.81 -2.52
CA SER A 27 8.11 -5.17 -2.57
C SER A 27 9.01 -6.10 -3.38
N ASN A 28 9.49 -7.18 -2.75
CA ASN A 28 10.23 -8.22 -3.44
C ASN A 28 9.33 -9.07 -4.34
N ARG A 29 8.07 -9.28 -3.96
CA ARG A 29 7.14 -10.08 -4.76
C ARG A 29 6.78 -9.39 -6.08
N PHE A 30 6.55 -8.09 -6.05
CA PHE A 30 6.13 -7.33 -7.22
C PHE A 30 7.28 -6.62 -7.94
N GLN A 31 8.48 -6.61 -7.33
CA GLN A 31 9.68 -5.95 -7.86
C GLN A 31 9.43 -4.46 -8.14
N ARG A 32 8.75 -3.79 -7.21
CA ARG A 32 8.30 -2.40 -7.33
C ARG A 32 8.39 -1.66 -6.00
N PRO A 33 8.67 -0.35 -6.00
CA PRO A 33 8.54 0.50 -4.82
C PRO A 33 7.08 0.50 -4.32
N ILE A 34 6.90 0.68 -3.01
CA ILE A 34 5.60 0.71 -2.33
C ILE A 34 5.25 2.15 -1.99
N VAL A 35 4.06 2.59 -2.39
CA VAL A 35 3.50 3.88 -2.00
C VAL A 35 2.30 3.65 -1.09
N ILE A 36 2.40 4.12 0.15
CA ILE A 36 1.32 4.02 1.12
C ILE A 36 0.49 5.31 1.09
N SER A 37 -0.78 5.20 0.71
CA SER A 37 -1.69 6.35 0.71
C SER A 37 -1.90 6.90 2.13
N THR A 38 -2.24 8.18 2.25
CA THR A 38 -2.55 8.81 3.56
C THR A 38 -3.61 8.04 4.33
N HIS A 39 -4.65 7.56 3.63
CA HIS A 39 -5.71 6.77 4.25
C HIS A 39 -5.16 5.44 4.80
N ALA A 40 -4.35 4.71 4.03
CA ALA A 40 -3.72 3.48 4.52
C ALA A 40 -2.80 3.74 5.72
N LYS A 41 -2.00 4.82 5.72
CA LYS A 41 -1.17 5.21 6.87
C LYS A 41 -2.02 5.46 8.13
N MET A 42 -3.15 6.15 8.01
CA MET A 42 -4.05 6.36 9.15
C MET A 42 -4.57 5.02 9.70
N ARG A 43 -5.00 4.10 8.82
CA ARG A 43 -5.45 2.76 9.22
C ARG A 43 -4.35 1.94 9.89
N MET A 44 -3.12 2.07 9.41
CA MET A 44 -1.96 1.42 10.04
C MET A 44 -1.72 1.93 11.45
N ILE A 45 -1.77 3.26 11.66
CA ILE A 45 -1.58 3.88 12.99
C ILE A 45 -2.71 3.45 13.94
N GLU A 46 -3.97 3.53 13.50
CA GLU A 46 -5.14 3.14 14.30
C GLU A 46 -5.06 1.70 14.82
N ARG A 47 -4.32 0.83 14.12
CA ARG A 47 -4.27 -0.61 14.34
C ARG A 47 -2.90 -1.13 14.68
N GLU A 48 -1.93 -0.26 14.96
CA GLU A 48 -0.56 -0.66 15.30
C GLU A 48 0.03 -1.62 14.25
N ILE A 49 -0.17 -1.32 12.98
CA ILE A 49 0.39 -2.07 11.85
C ILE A 49 1.68 -1.40 11.44
N SER A 50 2.81 -2.08 11.65
CA SER A 50 4.12 -1.59 11.23
C SER A 50 4.32 -1.75 9.72
N GLU A 51 5.27 -1.00 9.17
CA GLU A 51 5.68 -1.17 7.77
C GLU A 51 6.23 -2.57 7.50
N ALA A 52 6.94 -3.17 8.46
CA ALA A 52 7.43 -4.55 8.36
C ALA A 52 6.28 -5.55 8.21
N MET A 53 5.22 -5.41 9.02
CA MET A 53 4.05 -6.27 8.88
C MET A 53 3.31 -6.06 7.56
N LEU A 54 3.17 -4.80 7.12
CA LEU A 54 2.59 -4.50 5.81
C LEU A 54 3.40 -5.16 4.70
N LEU A 55 4.73 -5.12 4.78
CA LEU A 55 5.62 -5.76 3.82
C LEU A 55 5.44 -7.28 3.83
N GLU A 56 5.32 -7.90 5.00
CA GLU A 56 5.01 -9.33 5.12
C GLU A 56 3.67 -9.68 4.45
N VAL A 57 2.62 -8.87 4.63
CA VAL A 57 1.33 -9.06 3.97
C VAL A 57 1.48 -8.99 2.45
N ILE A 58 2.20 -7.99 1.93
CA ILE A 58 2.37 -7.77 0.49
C ILE A 58 3.20 -8.89 -0.16
N ASP A 59 4.35 -9.22 0.43
CA ASP A 59 5.33 -10.11 -0.19
C ASP A 59 5.05 -11.59 0.06
N SER A 60 4.49 -11.95 1.22
CA SER A 60 4.31 -13.34 1.63
C SER A 60 2.86 -13.75 1.90
N GLY A 61 1.92 -12.79 1.87
CA GLY A 61 0.50 -13.06 2.04
C GLY A 61 -0.12 -13.75 0.82
N ASP A 62 -1.26 -14.39 1.03
CA ASP A 62 -2.09 -14.88 -0.05
C ASP A 62 -2.69 -13.70 -0.83
N THR A 63 -2.96 -13.91 -2.13
CA THR A 63 -3.51 -12.86 -2.98
C THR A 63 -4.77 -13.27 -3.69
N ARG A 64 -5.72 -12.34 -3.74
CA ARG A 64 -6.92 -12.43 -4.57
C ARG A 64 -6.92 -11.28 -5.57
N TYR A 65 -6.86 -11.58 -6.85
CA TYR A 65 -6.92 -10.58 -7.91
C TYR A 65 -8.38 -10.29 -8.26
N LYS A 66 -8.73 -9.00 -8.32
CA LYS A 66 -9.98 -8.55 -8.94
C LYS A 66 -9.83 -8.48 -10.45
N ASP A 67 -8.68 -7.97 -10.89
CA ASP A 67 -8.27 -7.76 -12.27
C ASP A 67 -6.72 -7.72 -12.35
N PRO A 68 -6.10 -7.52 -13.52
CA PRO A 68 -4.65 -7.57 -13.65
C PRO A 68 -3.87 -6.56 -12.80
N THR A 69 -4.50 -5.47 -12.36
CA THR A 69 -3.82 -4.42 -11.58
C THR A 69 -4.35 -4.30 -10.15
N HIS A 70 -5.59 -4.71 -9.87
CA HIS A 70 -6.19 -4.60 -8.54
C HIS A 70 -6.23 -5.96 -7.84
N LEU A 71 -5.73 -5.99 -6.60
CA LEU A 71 -5.72 -7.19 -5.78
C LEU A 71 -5.85 -6.89 -4.29
N TRP A 72 -6.22 -7.92 -3.55
CA TRP A 72 -6.07 -7.99 -2.11
C TRP A 72 -4.89 -8.90 -1.79
N ALA A 73 -4.03 -8.48 -0.87
CA ALA A 73 -3.04 -9.33 -0.23
C ALA A 73 -3.41 -9.50 1.24
N PHE A 74 -3.41 -10.72 1.76
CA PHE A 74 -3.82 -10.99 3.13
C PHE A 74 -2.96 -12.04 3.82
N LYS A 75 -2.75 -11.89 5.13
CA LYS A 75 -1.92 -12.80 5.93
C LYS A 75 -2.42 -12.85 7.37
N GLU A 76 -2.36 -14.04 7.95
CA GLU A 76 -2.65 -14.23 9.36
C GLU A 76 -1.46 -13.91 10.26
N PHE A 77 -1.72 -13.26 11.39
CA PHE A 77 -0.78 -12.92 12.46
C PHE A 77 -1.36 -13.44 13.79
N PRO A 78 -1.04 -14.69 14.20
CA PRO A 78 -1.64 -15.34 15.36
C PRO A 78 -1.45 -14.58 16.69
N GLU A 79 -0.38 -13.80 16.80
CA GLU A 79 -0.04 -13.01 17.99
C GLU A 79 -0.87 -11.72 18.13
N ARG A 80 -1.73 -11.42 17.14
CA ARG A 80 -2.59 -10.22 17.14
C ARG A 80 -4.04 -10.56 17.49
N HIS A 81 -4.68 -9.63 18.20
CA HIS A 81 -6.12 -9.71 18.48
C HIS A 81 -6.99 -9.63 17.22
N ASP A 82 -6.50 -8.98 16.17
CA ASP A 82 -7.11 -8.89 14.86
C ASP A 82 -6.29 -9.70 13.84
N ASN A 83 -6.28 -11.01 14.06
CA ASN A 83 -5.35 -12.00 13.52
C ASN A 83 -5.27 -12.12 11.98
N LEU A 84 -6.07 -11.41 11.20
CA LEU A 84 -6.00 -11.41 9.73
C LEU A 84 -5.87 -9.98 9.24
N LEU A 85 -4.76 -9.65 8.58
CA LEU A 85 -4.57 -8.37 7.90
C LEU A 85 -4.79 -8.52 6.40
N CYS A 86 -5.40 -7.51 5.79
CA CYS A 86 -5.69 -7.45 4.36
C CYS A 86 -5.34 -6.06 3.82
N ALA A 87 -4.49 -5.99 2.80
CA ALA A 87 -4.13 -4.78 2.09
C ALA A 87 -4.80 -4.74 0.72
N VAL A 88 -5.44 -3.61 0.38
CA VAL A 88 -5.94 -3.35 -0.97
C VAL A 88 -4.84 -2.70 -1.77
N LEU A 89 -4.41 -3.37 -2.84
CA LEU A 89 -3.27 -2.98 -3.66
C LEU A 89 -3.71 -2.64 -5.09
N ILE A 90 -3.02 -1.66 -5.67
CA ILE A 90 -3.04 -1.38 -7.11
C ILE A 90 -1.61 -1.50 -7.63
N LEU A 91 -1.42 -2.30 -8.68
CA LEU A 91 -0.14 -2.56 -9.33
C LEU A 91 -0.01 -1.66 -10.57
N GLU A 92 0.73 -0.56 -10.44
CA GLU A 92 1.16 0.32 -11.54
C GLU A 92 2.70 0.31 -11.57
N ASP A 93 3.38 1.42 -11.85
CA ASP A 93 4.85 1.48 -11.68
C ASP A 93 5.27 1.26 -10.21
N HIS A 94 4.33 1.41 -9.28
CA HIS A 94 4.48 1.19 -7.84
C HIS A 94 3.40 0.21 -7.34
N VAL A 95 3.63 -0.38 -6.18
CA VAL A 95 2.56 -1.03 -5.38
C VAL A 95 1.88 0.05 -4.55
N VAL A 96 0.68 0.45 -4.94
CA VAL A 96 -0.08 1.48 -4.23
C VAL A 96 -0.98 0.83 -3.19
N VAL A 97 -0.73 1.11 -1.91
CA VAL A 97 -1.54 0.64 -0.78
C VAL A 97 -2.68 1.62 -0.55
N LYS A 98 -3.90 1.22 -0.94
CA LYS A 98 -5.10 2.06 -0.83
C LYS A 98 -5.70 2.06 0.56
N THR A 99 -5.71 0.92 1.22
CA THR A 99 -6.18 0.77 2.60
C THR A 99 -5.67 -0.54 3.21
N VAL A 100 -5.68 -0.63 4.53
CA VAL A 100 -5.42 -1.85 5.29
C VAL A 100 -6.63 -2.14 6.18
N MET A 101 -7.08 -3.38 6.14
CA MET A 101 -8.24 -3.89 6.86
C MET A 101 -7.84 -5.07 7.72
N HIS A 102 -8.64 -5.36 8.72
CA HIS A 102 -8.53 -6.55 9.56
C HIS A 102 -9.89 -7.26 9.54
N HIS A 103 -9.87 -8.59 9.62
CA HIS A 103 -11.08 -9.44 9.69
C HIS A 103 -12.15 -9.10 8.62
N PHE A 104 -11.93 -9.57 7.40
CA PHE A 104 -12.88 -9.42 6.30
C PHE A 104 -13.74 -10.68 6.17
N SER A 105 -15.04 -10.55 6.44
CA SER A 105 -16.03 -11.52 5.93
C SER A 105 -16.45 -11.08 4.54
N VAL A 106 -16.24 -11.95 3.55
CA VAL A 106 -16.96 -11.86 2.27
C VAL A 106 -18.43 -12.18 2.62
N LEU A 107 -19.32 -11.19 2.52
CA LEU A 107 -20.76 -11.46 2.46
C LEU A 107 -21.09 -12.08 1.10
#